data_AF-A0A4Q4D9P4-F1
#
_entry.id   AF-A0A4Q4D9P4-F1
#
_cell.length_a   1.000
_cell.length_b   1.000
_cell.length_c   1.000
_cell.angle_alpha   90.00
_cell.angle_beta   90.00
_cell.angle_gamma   90.00
#
_symmetry.space_group_name_H-M   'P 1'
#
loop_
_entity.id
_entity.type
_entity.pdbx_description
1 polymer ?
#
loop_
_entity_poly.entity_id
_entity_poly.type
_entity_poly.pdbx_seq_one_letter_code
_entity_poly.pdbx_strand_id
1 'polypeptide(L)'
;MAQYVAHMLSIAQKLAYLYSWPDLFSVDNDDLDDATKGVLTLFFGVMFGTQSANAAVGKVAGMMSEQVAKKLPQKALTQGVVYPIVKRVAGYLGVEMTKQTFAKSVSKAIPLVGAAVSGGLTFATFRPMSRRLKTHLSGLELAKPAGQVITGEVVQDEGSSTADGARIPQPGR
;
A
#
# COMPACT_ATOMS: atom_id res chain seq x y z
N MET A 1 8.63 19.66 1.51
CA MET A 1 8.91 19.55 0.07
C MET A 1 10.19 18.76 -0.20
N ALA A 2 11.35 19.17 0.35
CA ALA A 2 12.62 18.46 0.15
C ALA A 2 12.54 16.96 0.50
N GLN A 3 11.96 16.59 1.63
CA GLN A 3 11.79 15.17 2.02
C GLN A 3 10.95 14.36 1.02
N TYR A 4 9.91 14.96 0.43
CA TYR A 4 9.05 14.28 -0.53
C TYR A 4 9.76 14.06 -1.87
N VAL A 5 10.45 15.10 -2.36
CA VAL A 5 11.26 14.99 -3.58
C VAL A 5 12.39 13.99 -3.39
N ALA A 6 13.07 13.99 -2.23
CA ALA A 6 14.09 13.01 -1.89
C ALA A 6 13.54 11.57 -1.84
N HIS A 7 12.32 11.39 -1.33
CA HIS A 7 11.65 10.10 -1.32
C HIS A 7 11.28 9.64 -2.73
N MET A 8 10.76 10.53 -3.57
CA MET A 8 10.43 10.27 -4.96
C MET A 8 11.67 9.86 -5.76
N LEU A 9 12.78 10.58 -5.61
CA LEU A 9 14.08 10.24 -6.21
C LEU A 9 14.62 8.91 -5.68
N SER A 10 14.48 8.64 -4.37
CA SER A 10 14.88 7.35 -3.79
C SER A 10 14.08 6.19 -4.38
N ILE A 11 12.78 6.36 -4.64
CA ILE A 11 11.96 5.31 -5.28
C ILE A 11 12.42 5.10 -6.73
N ALA A 12 12.60 6.18 -7.49
CA ALA A 12 13.07 6.11 -8.87
C ALA A 12 14.43 5.40 -8.96
N GLN A 13 15.39 5.78 -8.10
CA GLN A 13 16.71 5.14 -8.05
C GLN A 13 16.63 3.67 -7.65
N LYS A 14 15.80 3.31 -6.65
CA LYS A 14 15.63 1.92 -6.24
C LYS A 14 15.03 1.05 -7.36
N LEU A 15 14.09 1.61 -8.12
CA LEU A 15 13.53 0.92 -9.29
C LEU A 15 14.58 0.77 -10.39
N ALA A 16 15.33 1.82 -10.70
CA ALA A 16 16.43 1.77 -11.66
C ALA A 16 17.47 0.70 -11.30
N TYR A 17 17.90 0.69 -10.04
CA TYR A 17 18.85 -0.29 -9.52
C TYR A 17 18.32 -1.72 -9.64
N LEU A 18 17.04 -1.95 -9.34
CA LEU A 18 16.39 -3.26 -9.48
C LEU A 18 16.42 -3.79 -10.92
N TYR A 19 16.45 -2.90 -11.91
CA TYR A 19 16.54 -3.23 -13.34
C TYR A 19 17.94 -3.02 -13.92
N SER A 20 18.99 -3.14 -13.10
CA SER A 20 20.40 -3.07 -13.51
C SER A 20 20.85 -1.71 -14.05
N TRP A 21 20.20 -0.64 -13.60
CA TRP A 21 20.61 0.73 -13.88
C TRP A 21 21.06 1.44 -12.59
N PRO A 22 22.34 1.28 -12.21
CA PRO A 22 22.82 1.64 -10.89
C PRO A 22 22.88 3.15 -10.63
N ASP A 23 23.03 3.97 -11.67
CA ASP A 23 23.08 5.43 -11.57
C ASP A 23 22.19 6.12 -12.61
N LEU A 24 20.93 6.33 -12.26
CA LEU A 24 19.92 6.93 -13.14
C LEU A 24 20.14 8.43 -13.41
N PHE A 25 20.82 9.15 -12.51
CA PHE A 25 20.93 10.61 -12.54
C PHE A 25 22.39 11.10 -12.50
N SER A 26 23.36 10.27 -12.85
CA SER A 26 24.76 10.72 -12.88
C SER A 26 25.00 11.72 -14.03
N VAL A 27 25.92 12.65 -13.80
CA VAL A 27 26.21 13.78 -14.71
C VAL A 27 26.77 13.31 -16.07
N ASP A 28 27.31 12.10 -16.12
CA ASP A 28 27.89 11.47 -17.32
C ASP A 28 26.91 10.53 -18.06
N ASN A 29 25.68 10.35 -17.56
CA ASN A 29 24.67 9.46 -18.17
C ASN A 29 23.85 10.18 -19.26
N ASP A 30 24.51 10.49 -20.37
CA ASP A 30 23.85 11.03 -21.58
C ASP A 30 23.02 9.94 -22.32
N ASP A 31 23.04 8.69 -21.83
CA ASP A 31 22.37 7.51 -22.38
C ASP A 31 20.89 7.36 -21.95
N LEU A 32 20.32 8.35 -21.25
CA LEU A 32 18.88 8.37 -20.96
C LEU A 32 18.09 8.63 -22.25
N ASP A 33 17.56 7.56 -22.84
CA ASP A 33 16.67 7.66 -23.99
C ASP A 33 15.38 8.46 -23.66
N ASP A 34 14.78 9.03 -24.69
CA ASP A 34 13.58 9.86 -24.53
C ASP A 34 12.38 9.07 -24.02
N ALA A 35 12.33 7.76 -24.30
CA ALA A 35 11.29 6.87 -23.78
C ALA A 35 11.34 6.77 -22.25
N THR A 36 12.54 6.58 -21.69
CA THR A 36 12.75 6.47 -20.24
C THR A 36 12.51 7.79 -19.53
N LYS A 37 12.92 8.91 -20.14
CA LYS A 37 12.56 10.27 -19.68
C LYS A 37 11.04 10.46 -19.65
N GLY A 38 10.30 9.94 -20.64
CA GLY A 38 8.85 9.98 -20.69
C GLY A 38 8.19 9.20 -19.55
N VAL A 39 8.66 7.99 -19.27
CA VAL A 39 8.16 7.17 -18.14
C VAL A 39 8.47 7.83 -16.80
N LEU A 40 9.67 8.37 -16.61
CA LEU A 40 10.04 9.12 -15.40
C LEU A 40 9.18 10.37 -15.21
N THR A 41 8.93 11.10 -16.29
CA THR A 41 8.05 12.28 -16.26
C THR A 41 6.63 11.91 -15.84
N LEU A 42 6.08 10.81 -16.39
CA LEU A 42 4.76 10.32 -16.01
C LEU A 42 4.74 9.86 -14.54
N PHE A 43 5.76 9.14 -14.10
CA PHE A 43 5.89 8.70 -12.71
C PHE A 43 5.88 9.88 -11.74
N PHE A 44 6.72 10.91 -12.00
CA PHE A 44 6.75 12.11 -11.18
C PHE A 44 5.44 12.88 -11.24
N GLY A 45 4.83 13.01 -12.42
CA GLY A 45 3.52 13.65 -12.59
C GLY A 45 2.43 12.98 -11.74
N VAL A 46 2.34 11.65 -11.79
CA VAL A 46 1.39 10.87 -10.97
C VAL A 46 1.69 11.05 -9.48
N MET A 47 2.96 10.95 -9.07
CA MET A 47 3.36 11.16 -7.68
C MET A 47 2.95 12.56 -7.19
N PHE A 48 3.35 13.64 -7.87
CA PHE A 48 2.94 15.00 -7.52
C PHE A 48 1.41 15.17 -7.51
N GLY A 49 0.71 14.56 -8.47
CA GLY A 49 -0.75 14.52 -8.51
C GLY A 49 -1.36 13.90 -7.26
N THR A 50 -0.88 12.73 -6.83
CA THR A 50 -1.38 12.07 -5.61
C THR A 50 -1.10 12.88 -4.35
N GLN A 51 0.07 13.50 -4.23
CA GLN A 51 0.37 14.35 -3.08
C GLN A 51 -0.51 15.60 -3.04
N SER A 52 -0.71 16.27 -4.16
CA SER A 52 -1.59 17.46 -4.22
C SER A 52 -3.04 17.09 -3.90
N ALA A 53 -3.54 15.95 -4.39
CA ALA A 53 -4.87 15.44 -4.04
C ALA A 53 -5.00 15.17 -2.53
N ASN A 54 -4.01 14.51 -1.92
CA ASN A 54 -4.00 14.25 -0.48
C ASN A 54 -4.00 15.55 0.34
N ALA A 55 -3.21 16.55 -0.06
CA ALA A 55 -3.18 17.86 0.58
C ALA A 55 -4.53 18.60 0.46
N ALA A 56 -5.16 18.56 -0.71
CA ALA A 56 -6.47 19.17 -0.95
C ALA A 56 -7.56 18.53 -0.10
N VAL A 57 -7.60 17.19 -0.04
CA VAL A 57 -8.54 16.44 0.83
C VAL A 57 -8.33 16.84 2.29
N GLY A 58 -7.08 16.91 2.76
CA GLY A 58 -6.76 17.37 4.11
C GLY A 58 -7.28 18.78 4.42
N LYS A 59 -7.13 19.72 3.47
CA LYS A 59 -7.63 21.09 3.62
C LYS A 59 -9.16 21.13 3.70
N VAL A 60 -9.86 20.40 2.83
CA VAL A 60 -11.33 20.32 2.86
C VAL A 60 -11.82 19.71 4.16
N ALA A 61 -11.21 18.60 4.58
CA ALA A 61 -11.52 17.96 5.86
C ALA A 61 -11.28 18.91 7.05
N GLY A 62 -10.21 19.71 7.03
CA GLY A 62 -9.93 20.73 8.03
C GLY A 62 -11.04 21.79 8.10
N MET A 63 -11.45 22.34 6.95
CA MET A 63 -12.54 23.33 6.89
C MET A 63 -13.87 22.75 7.41
N MET A 64 -14.20 21.51 7.05
CA MET A 64 -15.39 20.82 7.56
C MET A 64 -15.29 20.61 9.07
N SER A 65 -14.13 20.18 9.56
CA SER A 65 -13.90 19.94 10.99
C SER A 65 -14.04 21.22 11.80
N GLU A 66 -13.55 22.36 11.29
CA GLU A 66 -13.70 23.65 11.96
C GLU A 66 -15.16 24.09 12.04
N GLN A 67 -15.93 23.91 10.96
CA GLN A 67 -17.37 24.20 10.97
C GLN A 67 -18.13 23.28 11.94
N VAL A 68 -17.82 21.98 11.94
CA VAL A 68 -18.39 21.02 12.86
C VAL A 68 -18.03 21.39 14.30
N ALA A 69 -16.78 21.74 14.60
CA ALA A 69 -16.36 22.14 15.93
C ALA A 69 -17.10 23.39 16.45
N LYS A 70 -17.43 24.34 15.57
CA LYS A 70 -18.25 25.52 15.93
C LYS A 70 -19.73 25.17 16.16
N LYS A 71 -20.29 24.26 15.36
CA LYS A 71 -21.72 23.91 15.39
C LYS A 71 -22.05 22.80 16.39
N LEU A 72 -21.10 21.93 16.71
CA LEU A 72 -21.32 20.75 17.56
C LEU A 72 -21.66 21.14 19.01
N PRO A 73 -20.96 22.08 19.68
CA PRO A 73 -21.37 22.57 20.99
C PRO A 73 -22.76 23.22 20.92
N GLN A 74 -23.05 24.03 19.91
CA GLN A 74 -24.36 24.70 19.78
C GLN A 74 -25.52 23.69 19.64
N LYS A 75 -25.34 22.61 18.89
CA LYS A 75 -26.34 21.53 18.74
C LYS A 75 -26.39 20.57 19.94
N ALA A 76 -25.25 20.23 20.52
CA ALA A 76 -25.18 19.32 21.67
C ALA A 76 -25.62 19.99 22.98
N LEU A 77 -25.35 21.29 23.15
CA LEU A 77 -25.82 22.09 24.29
C LEU A 77 -27.34 22.32 24.24
N THR A 78 -27.94 22.36 23.04
CA THR A 78 -29.40 22.53 22.87
C THR A 78 -30.18 21.21 22.92
N GLN A 79 -29.49 20.06 22.85
CA GLN A 79 -30.12 18.75 22.98
C GLN A 79 -29.43 17.89 24.06
N GLY A 80 -29.91 18.00 25.29
CA GLY A 80 -29.59 17.09 26.40
C GLY A 80 -30.06 15.64 26.24
N VAL A 81 -30.27 15.17 25.00
CA VAL A 81 -30.90 13.89 24.66
C VAL A 81 -29.90 12.73 24.67
N VAL A 82 -28.61 13.01 24.50
CA VAL A 82 -27.57 11.96 24.39
C VAL A 82 -27.33 11.23 25.72
N TYR A 83 -27.17 11.99 26.82
CA TYR A 83 -26.92 11.41 28.15
C TYR A 83 -28.01 10.41 28.61
N PRO A 84 -29.33 10.71 28.53
CA PRO A 84 -30.35 9.76 28.96
C PRO A 84 -30.41 8.48 28.11
N ILE A 85 -30.09 8.53 26.82
CA ILE A 85 -30.01 7.32 25.96
C ILE A 85 -28.86 6.43 26.43
N VAL A 86 -27.67 7.01 26.57
CA VAL A 86 -26.49 6.26 27.02
C VAL A 86 -26.68 5.71 28.43
N LYS A 87 -27.31 6.48 29.33
CA LYS A 87 -27.63 6.02 30.69
C LYS A 87 -28.60 4.83 30.70
N ARG A 88 -29.63 4.83 29.84
CA ARG A 88 -30.55 3.69 29.73
C ARG A 88 -29.84 2.43 29.22
N VAL A 89 -29.01 2.56 28.18
CA VAL A 89 -28.25 1.43 27.62
C VAL A 89 -27.24 0.90 28.64
N ALA A 90 -26.51 1.78 29.34
CA ALA A 90 -25.58 1.38 30.39
C ALA A 90 -26.31 0.67 31.55
N GLY A 91 -27.51 1.13 31.92
CA GLY A 91 -28.36 0.47 32.90
C GLY A 91 -28.78 -0.94 32.49
N TYR A 92 -29.13 -1.17 31.22
CA TYR A 92 -29.39 -2.53 30.69
C TYR A 92 -28.16 -3.43 30.76
N LEU A 93 -26.96 -2.86 30.68
CA LEU A 93 -25.69 -3.58 30.83
C LEU A 93 -25.23 -3.69 32.29
N GLY A 94 -26.03 -3.23 33.26
CA GLY A 94 -25.71 -3.28 34.69
C GLY A 94 -24.64 -2.29 35.14
N VAL A 95 -24.28 -1.31 34.30
CA VAL A 95 -23.23 -0.33 34.58
C VAL A 95 -23.84 1.00 34.99
N GLU A 96 -23.50 1.49 36.19
CA GLU A 96 -23.87 2.84 36.60
C GLU A 96 -23.06 3.89 35.84
N MET A 97 -23.74 4.64 34.98
CA MET A 97 -23.15 5.73 34.21
C MET A 97 -23.44 7.08 34.88
N THR A 98 -22.39 7.76 35.35
CA THR A 98 -22.46 9.14 35.84
C THR A 98 -22.08 10.13 34.75
N LYS A 99 -22.49 11.40 34.89
CA LYS A 99 -22.10 12.47 33.95
C LYS A 99 -20.59 12.66 33.86
N GLN A 100 -19.88 12.51 34.98
CA GLN A 100 -18.42 12.67 35.03
C GLN A 100 -17.69 11.52 34.35
N THR A 101 -18.13 10.27 34.56
CA THR A 101 -17.58 9.10 33.88
C THR A 101 -17.84 9.18 32.38
N PHE A 102 -19.06 9.57 31.97
CA PHE A 102 -19.39 9.77 30.56
C PHE A 102 -18.46 10.81 29.89
N ALA A 103 -18.30 11.98 30.50
CA ALA A 103 -17.44 13.04 29.97
C ALA A 103 -15.96 12.60 29.82
N LYS A 104 -15.44 11.82 30.79
CA LYS A 104 -14.08 11.27 30.73
C LYS A 104 -13.90 10.18 29.67
N SER A 105 -14.95 9.39 29.42
CA SER A 105 -14.89 8.24 28.52
C SER A 105 -15.13 8.60 27.05
N VAL A 106 -15.94 9.62 26.77
CA VAL A 106 -16.31 9.97 25.39
C VAL A 106 -15.07 10.32 24.55
N SER A 107 -14.13 11.08 25.10
CA SER A 107 -12.91 11.49 24.40
C SER A 107 -11.98 10.32 24.07
N LYS A 108 -12.01 9.24 24.87
CA LYS A 108 -11.24 8.02 24.63
C LYS A 108 -11.89 7.10 23.59
N ALA A 109 -13.20 7.20 23.42
CA ALA A 109 -13.93 6.41 22.44
C ALA A 109 -13.83 6.98 21.02
N ILE A 110 -13.60 8.29 20.86
CA ILE A 110 -13.51 8.95 19.55
C ILE A 110 -12.49 8.29 18.62
N PRO A 111 -11.23 8.01 19.03
CA PRO A 111 -10.26 7.33 18.17
C PRO A 111 -10.72 5.92 17.74
N LEU A 112 -11.39 5.18 18.63
CA LEU A 112 -11.85 3.82 18.35
C LEU A 112 -12.99 3.81 17.33
N VAL A 113 -13.99 4.68 17.51
CA VAL A 113 -15.11 4.84 16.57
C VAL A 113 -14.60 5.36 15.24
N GLY A 114 -13.69 6.34 15.25
CA GLY A 114 -13.04 6.84 14.05
C GLY A 114 -12.30 5.75 13.28
N ALA A 115 -11.56 4.89 13.99
CA ALA A 115 -10.88 3.75 13.38
C ALA A 115 -11.86 2.73 12.77
N ALA A 116 -12.95 2.38 13.47
CA ALA A 116 -13.94 1.45 12.97
C ALA A 116 -14.65 1.97 11.70
N VAL A 117 -15.05 3.25 11.70
CA VAL A 117 -15.70 3.87 10.54
C VAL A 117 -14.71 4.02 9.38
N SER A 118 -13.50 4.52 9.64
CA SER A 118 -12.47 4.72 8.61
C SER A 118 -12.04 3.39 7.99
N GLY A 119 -11.66 2.40 8.82
CA GLY A 119 -11.28 1.07 8.36
C GLY A 119 -12.42 0.34 7.65
N GLY A 120 -13.66 0.48 8.15
CA GLY A 120 -14.85 -0.07 7.52
C GLY A 120 -15.10 0.53 6.13
N LEU A 121 -15.01 1.85 6.00
CA LEU A 121 -15.17 2.53 4.71
C LEU A 121 -14.06 2.15 3.72
N THR A 122 -12.81 2.10 4.18
CA THR A 122 -11.68 1.63 3.36
C THR A 122 -11.92 0.20 2.91
N PHE A 123 -12.31 -0.72 3.80
CA PHE A 123 -12.58 -2.10 3.44
C PHE A 123 -13.73 -2.22 2.43
N ALA A 124 -14.83 -1.51 2.65
CA ALA A 124 -16.00 -1.52 1.77
C ALA A 124 -15.67 -1.01 0.36
N THR A 125 -14.78 -0.02 0.25
CA THR A 125 -14.40 0.61 -1.02
C THR A 125 -13.26 -0.13 -1.71
N PHE A 126 -12.24 -0.56 -0.96
CA PHE A 126 -11.05 -1.21 -1.48
C PHE A 126 -11.33 -2.64 -1.93
N ARG A 127 -12.08 -3.43 -1.15
CA ARG A 127 -12.40 -4.83 -1.47
C ARG A 127 -13.00 -5.04 -2.87
N PRO A 128 -14.03 -4.28 -3.34
CA PRO A 128 -14.55 -4.45 -4.68
C PRO A 128 -13.56 -4.01 -5.77
N MET A 129 -12.77 -2.96 -5.53
CA MET A 129 -11.70 -2.56 -6.46
C MET A 129 -10.64 -3.63 -6.60
N SER A 130 -10.17 -4.23 -5.49
CA SER A 130 -9.22 -5.33 -5.53
C SER A 130 -9.79 -6.55 -6.26
N ARG A 131 -11.09 -6.85 -6.10
CA ARG A 131 -11.75 -7.95 -6.82
C ARG A 131 -11.87 -7.69 -8.32
N ARG A 132 -12.22 -6.46 -8.72
CA ARG A 132 -12.23 -6.05 -10.13
C ARG A 132 -10.83 -6.23 -10.71
N LEU A 133 -9.81 -5.68 -10.05
CA LEU A 133 -8.42 -5.82 -10.47
C LEU A 133 -8.01 -7.29 -10.60
N LYS A 134 -8.30 -8.13 -9.60
CA LYS A 134 -8.04 -9.58 -9.65
C LYS A 134 -8.69 -10.23 -10.88
N THR A 135 -9.96 -9.91 -11.13
CA THR A 135 -10.72 -10.47 -12.25
C THR A 135 -10.12 -10.06 -13.60
N HIS A 136 -9.76 -8.77 -13.74
CA HIS A 136 -9.07 -8.26 -14.92
C HIS A 136 -7.74 -9.00 -15.13
N LEU A 137 -6.90 -9.12 -14.09
CA LEU A 137 -5.61 -9.81 -14.19
C LEU A 137 -5.76 -11.31 -14.50
N SER A 138 -6.75 -12.00 -13.93
CA SER A 138 -6.99 -13.43 -14.22
C SER A 138 -7.46 -13.71 -15.64
N GLY A 139 -7.92 -12.67 -16.37
CA GLY A 139 -8.30 -12.78 -17.78
C GLY A 139 -7.16 -12.53 -18.76
N LEU A 140 -5.98 -12.07 -18.31
CA LEU A 140 -4.81 -11.90 -19.17
C LEU A 140 -4.10 -13.25 -19.36
N GLU A 141 -3.60 -13.51 -20.57
CA GLU A 141 -2.88 -14.75 -20.89
C GLU A 141 -1.63 -14.97 -20.02
N LEU A 142 -1.03 -13.88 -19.51
CA LEU A 142 0.09 -13.89 -18.55
C LEU A 142 -0.26 -14.51 -17.18
N ALA A 143 -1.54 -14.63 -16.83
CA ALA A 143 -2.00 -15.25 -15.58
C ALA A 143 -2.35 -16.74 -15.73
N LYS A 144 -2.25 -17.28 -16.96
CA LYS A 144 -2.39 -18.72 -17.20
C LYS A 144 -1.14 -19.41 -16.65
N PRO A 145 -1.25 -20.40 -15.76
CA PRO A 145 -0.07 -21.09 -15.26
C PRO A 145 0.58 -21.80 -16.45
N ALA A 146 1.68 -21.25 -16.95
CA ALA A 146 2.61 -22.03 -17.74
C ALA A 146 3.04 -23.18 -16.82
N GLY A 147 2.69 -24.41 -17.19
CA GLY A 147 3.15 -25.59 -16.50
C GLY A 147 4.66 -25.47 -16.32
N GLN A 148 5.11 -25.45 -15.08
CA GLN A 148 6.53 -25.52 -14.79
C GLN A 148 7.05 -26.82 -15.37
N VAL A 149 7.78 -26.72 -16.47
CA VAL A 149 8.93 -27.57 -16.70
C VAL A 149 10.06 -26.62 -17.08
N ILE A 150 10.71 -26.04 -16.07
CA ILE A 150 12.11 -25.67 -16.24
C ILE A 150 12.85 -27.01 -16.19
N THR A 151 12.91 -27.70 -17.33
CA THR A 151 13.97 -28.67 -17.57
C THR A 151 15.23 -27.85 -17.54
N GLY A 152 16.04 -28.02 -16.49
CA GLY A 152 17.37 -27.45 -16.46
C GLY A 152 18.10 -27.88 -17.73
N GLU A 153 18.40 -26.92 -18.58
CA GLU A 153 19.41 -27.09 -19.61
C GLU A 153 20.75 -27.17 -18.86
N VAL A 154 21.12 -28.39 -18.49
CA VAL A 154 22.48 -28.71 -18.08
C VAL A 154 23.32 -28.52 -19.33
N VAL A 155 23.96 -27.36 -19.41
CA VAL A 155 25.10 -27.13 -20.31
C VAL A 155 26.13 -28.20 -19.95
N GLN A 156 26.27 -29.19 -20.83
CA GLN A 156 27.29 -30.21 -20.72
C GLN A 156 28.60 -29.54 -21.10
N ASP A 157 29.42 -29.28 -20.09
CA ASP A 157 30.78 -28.79 -20.22
C ASP A 157 31.58 -29.84 -21.00
N GLU A 158 31.79 -29.63 -22.30
CA GLU A 158 32.79 -30.39 -23.10
C GLU A 158 34.19 -29.92 -22.70
N GLY A 159 34.59 -30.34 -21.49
CA GLY A 159 35.97 -30.39 -21.07
C GLY A 159 36.72 -31.42 -21.91
N SER A 160 37.57 -30.91 -22.81
CA SER A 160 38.60 -31.69 -23.49
C SER A 160 39.50 -32.41 -22.47
N SER A 161 39.56 -33.73 -22.56
CA SER A 161 40.69 -34.48 -21.99
C SER A 161 40.93 -35.77 -22.76
N THR A 162 41.95 -35.70 -23.61
CA THR A 162 42.65 -36.81 -24.22
C THR A 162 43.45 -37.61 -23.19
N ALA A 163 43.22 -38.92 -23.09
CA ALA A 163 44.18 -40.00 -22.77
C ALA A 163 43.38 -41.29 -22.59
N ASP A 164 43.34 -42.21 -23.56
CA ASP A 164 44.30 -43.31 -23.78
C ASP A 164 44.50 -44.24 -22.57
N GLY A 165 44.36 -45.56 -22.79
CA GLY A 165 44.90 -46.58 -21.87
C GLY A 165 43.95 -47.61 -21.22
N ALA A 166 43.40 -48.52 -22.03
CA ALA A 166 43.33 -49.99 -21.83
C ALA A 166 42.95 -50.69 -20.48
N ARG A 167 41.91 -51.56 -20.59
CA ARG A 167 41.57 -52.83 -19.85
C ARG A 167 41.31 -52.73 -18.33
N ILE A 168 40.39 -53.47 -17.69
CA ILE A 168 40.22 -54.95 -17.59
C ILE A 168 38.71 -55.31 -17.22
N PRO A 169 38.28 -56.58 -16.99
CA PRO A 169 37.17 -57.24 -17.70
C PRO A 169 35.88 -57.47 -16.87
N GLN A 170 34.88 -58.06 -17.55
CA GLN A 170 33.51 -58.40 -17.10
C GLN A 170 33.38 -59.44 -15.94
N PRO A 171 32.19 -59.56 -15.32
CA PRO A 171 31.98 -60.09 -13.99
C PRO A 171 31.58 -61.58 -13.96
N GLY A 172 31.82 -62.26 -12.84
CA GLY A 172 31.29 -63.61 -12.61
C GLY A 172 31.60 -64.22 -11.24
N ARG A 173 30.51 -64.41 -10.48
CA ARG A 173 30.29 -65.22 -9.26
C ARG A 173 31.02 -64.87 -7.96
#